data_AF-A0A9D2QML1-F1
#
_entry.id   AF-A0A9D2QML1-F1
#
_cell.length_a   1.000
_cell.length_b   1.000
_cell.length_c   1.000
_cell.angle_alpha   90.00
_cell.angle_beta   90.00
_cell.angle_gamma   90.00
#
_symmetry.space_group_name_H-M   'P 1'
#
loop_
_entity.id
_entity.type
_entity.pdbx_description
1 polymer ?
#
loop_
_entity_poly.entity_id
_entity_poly.type
_entity_poly.pdbx_seq_one_letter_code
_entity_poly.pdbx_strand_id
1 'polypeptide(L)'
;MKLFKLFAVTLMLWPYLGIALLYLPEDAAPYLFFSLYLLLTVAVYGINIVNACRWKGEAERLAFWNMLIKLVHIPFHLLLFLVGLILILAMVVPALVFVSPILVMIFSIISWLLVLTSSVYGINAIVRGRQIGALSTKTAILLGILHLLFLADVIASIIAFVRLRKNRKKNS
;
A
#
# COMPACT_ATOMS: atom_id res chain seq x y z
N MET A 1 -13.17 17.03 0.00
CA MET A 1 -12.66 16.25 1.16
C MET A 1 -13.23 14.83 1.23
N LYS A 2 -14.55 14.62 1.01
CA LYS A 2 -15.16 13.28 1.02
C LYS A 2 -14.57 12.31 -0.02
N LEU A 3 -14.35 12.80 -1.25
CA LEU A 3 -13.85 11.98 -2.37
C LEU A 3 -12.44 11.40 -2.14
N PHE A 4 -11.51 12.19 -1.59
CA PHE A 4 -10.16 11.71 -1.27
C PHE A 4 -10.16 10.59 -0.23
N LYS A 5 -11.02 10.72 0.81
CA LYS A 5 -11.18 9.68 1.84
C LYS A 5 -11.73 8.39 1.23
N LEU A 6 -12.72 8.51 0.33
CA LEU A 6 -13.30 7.36 -0.36
C LEU A 6 -12.22 6.56 -1.07
N PHE A 7 -11.39 7.20 -1.91
CA PHE A 7 -10.32 6.52 -2.62
C PHE A 7 -9.33 5.82 -1.68
N ALA A 8 -8.87 6.51 -0.63
CA ALA A 8 -7.96 5.92 0.35
C ALA A 8 -8.57 4.71 1.08
N VAL A 9 -9.86 4.76 1.44
CA VAL A 9 -10.58 3.64 2.05
C VAL A 9 -10.77 2.49 1.06
N THR A 10 -11.11 2.79 -0.20
CA THR A 10 -11.19 1.78 -1.26
C THR A 10 -9.86 1.04 -1.39
N LEU A 11 -8.73 1.77 -1.40
CA LEU A 11 -7.39 1.16 -1.49
C LEU A 11 -7.04 0.30 -0.27
N MET A 12 -7.50 0.67 0.93
CA MET A 12 -7.33 -0.14 2.14
C MET A 12 -8.05 -1.47 2.05
N LEU A 13 -9.31 -1.46 1.59
CA LEU A 13 -10.17 -2.63 1.57
C LEU A 13 -9.95 -3.52 0.35
N TRP A 14 -9.41 -2.96 -0.74
CA TRP A 14 -9.25 -3.67 -2.03
C TRP A 14 -8.56 -5.03 -1.93
N PRO A 15 -7.41 -5.19 -1.21
CA PRO A 15 -6.73 -6.48 -1.10
C PRO A 15 -7.57 -7.55 -0.40
N TYR A 16 -8.39 -7.14 0.57
CA TYR A 16 -9.27 -8.02 1.32
C TYR A 16 -10.46 -8.49 0.48
N LEU A 17 -10.93 -7.66 -0.46
CA LEU A 17 -11.93 -8.09 -1.44
C LEU A 17 -11.39 -9.22 -2.32
N GLY A 18 -10.13 -9.14 -2.74
CA GLY A 18 -9.47 -10.23 -3.48
C GLY A 18 -9.46 -11.55 -2.71
N ILE A 19 -9.23 -11.50 -1.39
CA ILE A 19 -9.33 -12.70 -0.52
C ILE A 19 -10.79 -13.19 -0.46
N ALA A 20 -11.76 -12.30 -0.28
CA ALA A 20 -13.17 -12.66 -0.21
C ALA A 20 -13.67 -13.37 -1.48
N LEU A 21 -13.14 -13.01 -2.65
CA LEU A 21 -13.46 -13.67 -3.92
C LEU A 21 -13.05 -15.15 -3.97
N LEU A 22 -12.06 -15.57 -3.16
CA LEU A 22 -11.66 -16.98 -3.05
C LEU A 22 -12.72 -17.85 -2.36
N TYR A 23 -13.67 -17.25 -1.65
CA TYR A 23 -14.72 -17.94 -0.92
C TYR A 23 -16.07 -17.92 -1.66
N LEU A 24 -16.11 -17.44 -2.91
CA LEU A 24 -17.32 -17.48 -3.71
C LEU A 24 -17.67 -18.93 -4.11
N PRO A 25 -18.96 -19.28 -4.17
CA PRO A 25 -19.39 -20.60 -4.65
C PRO A 25 -18.91 -20.86 -6.07
N GLU A 26 -18.56 -22.11 -6.39
CA GLU A 26 -18.09 -22.49 -7.73
C GLU A 26 -19.14 -22.24 -8.83
N ASP A 27 -20.43 -22.32 -8.47
CA ASP A 27 -21.56 -22.03 -9.36
C ASP A 27 -21.66 -20.55 -9.76
N ALA A 28 -20.91 -19.67 -9.09
CA ALA A 28 -20.95 -18.23 -9.31
C ALA A 28 -20.00 -17.76 -10.41
N ALA A 29 -19.60 -18.59 -11.38
CA ALA A 29 -18.66 -18.19 -12.46
C ALA A 29 -17.39 -17.46 -11.95
N PRO A 30 -16.60 -18.07 -11.04
CA PRO A 30 -15.51 -17.41 -10.31
C PRO A 30 -14.47 -16.76 -11.23
N TYR A 31 -14.22 -17.32 -12.42
CA TYR A 31 -13.29 -16.76 -13.40
C TYR A 31 -13.70 -15.37 -13.92
N LEU A 32 -15.01 -15.11 -14.08
CA LEU A 32 -15.52 -13.79 -14.50
C LEU A 32 -15.33 -12.77 -13.37
N PHE A 33 -15.62 -13.14 -12.13
CA PHE A 33 -15.38 -12.26 -10.97
C PHE A 33 -13.89 -11.97 -10.77
N PHE A 34 -13.03 -12.96 -10.96
CA PHE A 34 -11.59 -12.80 -10.82
C PHE A 34 -11.00 -11.90 -11.91
N SER A 35 -11.39 -12.11 -13.16
CA SER A 35 -10.97 -11.26 -14.29
C SER A 35 -11.46 -9.82 -14.15
N LEU A 36 -12.71 -9.63 -13.72
CA LEU A 36 -13.24 -8.30 -13.42
C LEU A 36 -12.47 -7.62 -12.28
N TYR A 37 -12.15 -8.37 -11.22
CA TYR A 37 -11.35 -7.86 -10.10
C TYR A 37 -9.95 -7.42 -10.54
N LEU A 38 -9.29 -8.19 -11.41
CA LEU A 38 -7.98 -7.82 -11.95
C LEU A 38 -8.06 -6.51 -12.76
N LEU A 39 -9.06 -6.37 -13.63
CA LEU A 39 -9.26 -5.15 -14.41
C LEU A 39 -9.56 -3.93 -13.52
N LEU A 40 -10.43 -4.12 -12.52
CA LEU A 40 -10.76 -3.07 -11.55
C LEU A 40 -9.57 -2.72 -10.65
N THR A 41 -8.66 -3.66 -10.36
CA THR A 41 -7.45 -3.40 -9.57
C THR A 41 -6.58 -2.36 -10.24
N VAL A 42 -6.37 -2.47 -11.56
CA VAL A 42 -5.61 -1.47 -12.33
C VAL A 42 -6.28 -0.10 -12.26
N ALA A 43 -7.61 -0.05 -12.41
CA ALA A 43 -8.37 1.19 -12.32
C ALA A 43 -8.29 1.82 -10.91
N VAL A 44 -8.47 1.02 -9.86
CA VAL A 44 -8.42 1.47 -8.46
C VAL A 44 -7.04 2.03 -8.14
N TYR A 45 -5.96 1.33 -8.50
CA TYR A 45 -4.60 1.81 -8.21
C TYR A 45 -4.29 3.08 -9.00
N GLY A 46 -4.62 3.12 -10.30
CA GLY A 46 -4.41 4.29 -11.14
C GLY A 46 -5.14 5.53 -10.63
N ILE A 47 -6.42 5.40 -10.27
CA ILE A 47 -7.22 6.51 -9.73
C ILE A 47 -6.68 6.98 -8.39
N ASN A 48 -6.24 6.07 -7.52
CA ASN A 48 -5.64 6.41 -6.23
C ASN A 48 -4.34 7.21 -6.40
N ILE A 49 -3.45 6.78 -7.30
CA ILE A 49 -2.21 7.50 -7.63
C ILE A 49 -2.53 8.90 -8.15
N VAL A 50 -3.44 9.02 -9.12
CA VAL A 50 -3.84 10.31 -9.69
C VAL A 50 -4.44 11.22 -8.61
N ASN A 51 -5.29 10.68 -7.75
CA ASN A 51 -5.91 11.42 -6.65
C ASN A 51 -4.88 11.87 -5.61
N ALA A 52 -3.90 11.02 -5.26
CA ALA A 52 -2.81 11.38 -4.36
C ALA A 52 -1.96 12.54 -4.91
N CYS A 53 -1.67 12.53 -6.22
CA CYS A 53 -0.92 13.60 -6.89
C CYS A 53 -1.71 14.90 -7.03
N ARG A 54 -3.02 14.82 -7.34
CA ARG A 54 -3.89 15.98 -7.56
C ARG A 54 -4.40 16.63 -6.28
N TRP A 55 -4.44 15.90 -5.16
CA TRP A 55 -4.98 16.39 -3.90
C TRP A 55 -4.23 17.63 -3.43
N LYS A 56 -4.84 18.82 -3.30
CA LYS A 56 -4.15 20.07 -2.87
C LYS A 56 -4.26 20.39 -1.36
N GLY A 57 -4.75 19.46 -0.55
CA GLY A 57 -4.93 19.70 0.89
C GLY A 57 -3.64 19.64 1.71
N GLU A 58 -3.80 19.79 3.04
CA GLU A 58 -2.72 19.78 4.04
C GLU A 58 -1.81 18.54 3.93
N ALA A 59 -0.50 18.76 4.03
CA ALA A 59 0.52 17.70 4.00
C ALA A 59 0.38 16.70 5.16
N GLU A 60 -0.03 17.17 6.34
CA GLU A 60 -0.28 16.30 7.51
C GLU A 60 -1.36 15.25 7.21
N ARG A 61 -2.44 15.65 6.52
CA ARG A 61 -3.51 14.72 6.15
C ARG A 61 -3.00 13.67 5.17
N LEU A 62 -2.21 14.04 4.17
CA LEU A 62 -1.61 13.05 3.26
C LEU A 62 -0.74 12.04 4.03
N ALA A 63 0.09 12.51 4.97
CA ALA A 63 0.91 11.62 5.79
C ALA A 63 0.10 10.71 6.70
N PHE A 64 -1.00 11.22 7.28
CA PHE A 64 -1.93 10.42 8.09
C PHE A 64 -2.54 9.28 7.26
N TRP A 65 -3.07 9.58 6.07
CA TRP A 65 -3.68 8.58 5.21
C TRP A 65 -2.65 7.57 4.68
N ASN A 66 -1.44 8.02 4.32
CA ASN A 66 -0.33 7.13 3.98
C ASN A 66 -0.02 6.13 5.11
N MET A 67 0.11 6.62 6.34
CA MET A 67 0.35 5.79 7.52
C MET A 67 -0.79 4.78 7.74
N LEU A 68 -2.05 5.24 7.65
CA LEU A 68 -3.22 4.38 7.86
C LEU A 68 -3.32 3.27 6.81
N ILE A 69 -3.08 3.58 5.53
CA ILE A 69 -3.09 2.60 4.44
C ILE A 69 -2.08 1.50 4.72
N LYS A 70 -0.85 1.87 5.07
CA LYS A 70 0.22 0.91 5.37
C LYS A 70 -0.08 0.05 6.58
N LEU A 71 -0.57 0.65 7.67
CA LEU A 71 -0.96 -0.10 8.86
C LEU A 71 -2.03 -1.14 8.55
N VAL A 72 -3.03 -0.79 7.74
CA VAL A 72 -4.09 -1.71 7.31
C VAL A 72 -3.56 -2.78 6.36
N HIS A 73 -2.51 -2.53 5.59
CA HIS A 73 -1.92 -3.53 4.70
C HIS A 73 -0.92 -4.48 5.39
N ILE A 74 -0.43 -4.16 6.60
CA ILE A 74 0.50 -5.04 7.34
C ILE A 74 -0.04 -6.47 7.51
N PRO A 75 -1.29 -6.71 8.01
CA PRO A 75 -1.80 -8.06 8.17
C PRO A 75 -1.87 -8.83 6.85
N PHE A 76 -2.26 -8.15 5.78
CA PHE A 76 -2.33 -8.72 4.44
C PHE A 76 -0.94 -9.14 3.93
N HIS A 77 0.06 -8.29 4.10
CA HIS A 77 1.43 -8.59 3.69
C HIS A 77 2.06 -9.71 4.54
N LEU A 78 1.76 -9.74 5.84
CA LEU A 78 2.20 -10.82 6.72
C LEU A 78 1.56 -12.15 6.33
N LEU A 79 0.28 -12.13 5.96
CA LEU A 79 -0.41 -13.32 5.45
C LEU A 79 0.24 -13.83 4.16
N LEU A 80 0.47 -12.97 3.16
CA LEU A 80 1.16 -13.36 1.92
C LEU A 80 2.56 -13.91 2.18
N PHE A 81 3.31 -13.30 3.12
CA PHE A 81 4.62 -13.78 3.51
C PHE A 81 4.55 -15.17 4.15
N LEU A 82 3.61 -15.40 5.08
CA LEU A 82 3.44 -16.69 5.75
C LEU A 82 3.03 -17.78 4.76
N VAL A 83 2.09 -17.49 3.86
CA VAL A 83 1.69 -18.43 2.79
C VAL A 83 2.88 -18.71 1.87
N GLY A 84 3.64 -17.69 1.48
CA GLY A 84 4.85 -17.86 0.69
C GLY A 84 5.91 -18.73 1.38
N LEU A 85 6.10 -18.55 2.69
CA LEU A 85 7.00 -19.38 3.49
C LEU A 85 6.55 -20.84 3.52
N ILE A 86 5.25 -21.09 3.73
CA ILE A 86 4.67 -22.44 3.69
C ILE A 86 4.89 -23.07 2.31
N LEU A 87 4.67 -22.33 1.22
CA LEU A 87 4.89 -22.81 -0.15
C LEU A 87 6.36 -23.20 -0.41
N ILE A 88 7.31 -22.44 0.13
CA ILE A 88 8.74 -22.77 0.05
C ILE A 88 9.05 -24.03 0.84
N LEU A 89 8.57 -24.13 2.09
CA LEU A 89 8.78 -25.33 2.91
C LEU A 89 8.12 -26.59 2.31
N ALA A 90 7.02 -26.42 1.59
CA ALA A 90 6.30 -27.49 0.91
C ALA A 90 6.96 -27.95 -0.41
N MET A 91 8.05 -27.31 -0.87
CA MET A 91 8.79 -27.72 -2.08
C MET A 91 9.42 -29.13 -1.96
N VAL A 92 9.39 -29.74 -0.78
CA VAL A 92 9.71 -31.17 -0.62
C VAL A 92 8.80 -32.08 -1.44
N VAL A 93 7.61 -31.60 -1.83
CA VAL A 93 6.69 -32.29 -2.75
C VAL A 93 7.08 -31.98 -4.20
N PRO A 94 7.35 -32.98 -5.06
CA PRO A 94 7.84 -32.76 -6.43
C PRO A 94 6.98 -31.81 -7.28
N ALA A 95 5.66 -31.87 -7.14
CA ALA A 95 4.75 -30.97 -7.86
C ALA A 95 4.91 -29.50 -7.45
N LEU A 96 5.31 -29.23 -6.20
CA LEU A 96 5.42 -27.87 -5.65
C LEU A 96 6.76 -27.21 -5.94
N VAL A 97 7.78 -27.96 -6.36
CA VAL A 97 9.10 -27.41 -6.75
C VAL A 97 8.98 -26.33 -7.82
N PHE A 98 8.05 -26.49 -8.77
CA PHE A 98 7.83 -25.52 -9.85
C PHE A 98 6.66 -24.57 -9.58
N VAL A 99 5.62 -25.01 -8.88
CA VAL A 99 4.42 -24.20 -8.61
C VAL A 99 4.70 -23.16 -7.52
N SER A 100 5.36 -23.55 -6.42
CA SER A 100 5.62 -22.67 -5.28
C SER A 100 6.44 -21.42 -5.65
N PRO A 101 7.55 -21.49 -6.40
CA PRO A 101 8.30 -20.28 -6.77
C PRO A 101 7.47 -19.31 -7.61
N ILE A 102 6.65 -19.82 -8.53
CA ILE A 102 5.77 -19.00 -9.38
C ILE A 102 4.74 -18.27 -8.51
N LEU A 103 4.09 -18.97 -7.58
CA LEU A 103 3.12 -18.36 -6.66
C LEU A 103 3.77 -17.34 -5.72
N VAL A 104 4.95 -17.66 -5.16
CA VAL A 104 5.72 -16.72 -4.32
C VAL A 104 6.10 -15.47 -5.10
N MET A 105 6.49 -15.62 -6.38
CA MET A 105 6.79 -14.49 -7.25
C MET A 105 5.54 -13.62 -7.48
N ILE A 106 4.38 -14.23 -7.76
CA ILE A 106 3.11 -13.51 -7.93
C ILE A 106 2.74 -12.75 -6.65
N PHE A 107 2.80 -13.39 -5.47
CA PHE A 107 2.52 -12.74 -4.19
C PHE A 107 3.48 -11.58 -3.91
N SER A 108 4.76 -11.76 -4.26
CA SER A 108 5.76 -10.70 -4.14
C SER A 108 5.41 -9.51 -5.02
N ILE A 109 5.04 -9.73 -6.29
CA ILE A 109 4.62 -8.66 -7.22
C ILE A 109 3.39 -7.92 -6.67
N ILE A 110 2.36 -8.63 -6.21
CA ILE A 110 1.15 -8.03 -5.62
C ILE A 110 1.51 -7.16 -4.41
N SER A 111 2.35 -7.69 -3.53
CA SER A 111 2.82 -7.01 -2.32
C SER A 111 3.59 -5.72 -2.66
N TRP A 112 4.48 -5.79 -3.66
CA TRP A 112 5.23 -4.63 -4.15
C TRP A 112 4.33 -3.56 -4.79
N LEU A 113 3.36 -3.95 -5.62
CA LEU A 113 2.43 -3.00 -6.24
C LEU A 113 1.60 -2.22 -5.21
N LEU A 114 1.19 -2.90 -4.13
CA LEU A 114 0.48 -2.27 -3.01
C LEU A 114 1.35 -1.23 -2.30
N VAL A 115 2.60 -1.58 -1.98
CA VAL A 115 3.54 -0.65 -1.36
C VAL A 115 3.79 0.55 -2.26
N LEU A 116 4.08 0.34 -3.55
CA LEU A 116 4.30 1.43 -4.51
C LEU A 116 3.11 2.39 -4.56
N THR A 117 1.89 1.85 -4.64
CA THR A 117 0.66 2.65 -4.71
C THR A 117 0.46 3.47 -3.44
N SER A 118 0.71 2.88 -2.26
CA SER A 118 0.62 3.60 -0.98
C SER A 118 1.72 4.66 -0.82
N SER A 119 2.95 4.37 -1.25
CA SER A 119 4.11 5.26 -1.10
C SER A 119 3.99 6.57 -1.87
N VAL A 120 3.17 6.63 -2.92
CA VAL A 120 2.83 7.91 -3.61
C VAL A 120 2.21 8.91 -2.63
N TYR A 121 1.37 8.46 -1.68
CA TYR A 121 0.79 9.33 -0.66
C TYR A 121 1.88 9.87 0.28
N GLY A 122 2.83 9.02 0.68
CA GLY A 122 3.96 9.39 1.54
C GLY A 122 4.93 10.36 0.89
N ILE A 123 5.34 10.09 -0.36
CA ILE A 123 6.24 10.95 -1.14
C ILE A 123 5.62 12.34 -1.33
N ASN A 124 4.34 12.42 -1.71
CA ASN A 124 3.64 13.70 -1.87
C ASN A 124 3.54 14.47 -0.54
N ALA A 125 3.36 13.78 0.59
CA ALA A 125 3.38 14.41 1.90
C ALA A 125 4.77 14.97 2.26
N ILE A 126 5.84 14.24 1.95
CA ILE A 126 7.24 14.66 2.19
C ILE A 126 7.60 15.88 1.34
N VAL A 127 7.29 15.85 0.04
CA VAL A 127 7.56 16.97 -0.89
C VAL A 127 6.90 18.25 -0.40
N ARG A 128 5.64 18.17 0.05
CA ARG A 128 4.92 19.33 0.59
C ARG A 128 5.40 19.75 1.96
N GLY A 129 5.72 18.79 2.82
CA GLY A 129 6.34 19.05 4.12
C GLY A 129 7.65 19.84 3.98
N ARG A 130 8.41 19.58 2.91
CA ARG A 130 9.59 20.39 2.56
C ARG A 130 9.20 21.79 2.09
N GLN A 131 8.23 21.93 1.19
CA GLN A 131 7.80 23.22 0.66
C GLN A 131 7.29 24.18 1.76
N ILE A 132 6.64 23.66 2.79
CA ILE A 132 6.15 24.45 3.94
C ILE A 132 7.21 24.62 5.05
N GLY A 133 8.46 24.22 4.82
CA GLY A 133 9.57 24.33 5.79
C GLY A 133 9.48 23.37 6.99
N ALA A 134 8.51 22.45 7.02
CA ALA A 134 8.32 21.51 8.11
C ALA A 134 9.33 20.34 8.11
N LEU A 135 10.01 20.09 6.97
CA LEU A 135 11.02 19.03 6.83
C LEU A 135 12.28 19.59 6.18
N SER A 136 13.45 19.25 6.74
CA SER A 136 14.74 19.57 6.11
C SER A 136 14.99 18.71 4.87
N THR A 137 15.76 19.21 3.90
CA THR A 137 16.07 18.48 2.66
C THR A 137 16.71 17.11 2.92
N LYS A 138 17.64 17.03 3.89
CA LYS A 138 18.26 15.75 4.29
C LYS A 138 17.22 14.76 4.86
N THR A 139 16.29 15.24 5.68
CA THR A 139 15.20 14.43 6.22
C THR A 139 14.27 13.91 5.12
N ALA A 140 13.92 14.77 4.17
CA ALA A 140 13.02 14.42 3.08
C ALA A 140 13.61 13.32 2.17
N ILE A 141 14.91 13.42 1.87
CA ILE A 141 15.64 12.40 1.09
C ILE A 141 15.67 11.08 1.85
N LEU A 142 16.05 11.09 3.13
CA LEU A 142 16.11 9.87 3.95
C LEU A 142 14.73 9.19 4.06
N LEU A 143 13.67 9.96 4.30
CA LEU A 143 12.31 9.44 4.36
C LEU A 143 11.85 8.89 2.99
N GLY A 144 12.24 9.53 1.89
CA GLY A 144 11.96 9.03 0.53
C GLY A 144 12.66 7.71 0.22
N ILE A 145 13.93 7.57 0.63
CA ILE A 145 14.69 6.31 0.46
C ILE A 145 14.09 5.21 1.33
N LEU A 146 13.73 5.50 2.59
CA LEU A 146 13.09 4.51 3.45
C LEU A 146 11.73 4.04 2.89
N HIS A 147 11.05 4.86 2.09
CA HIS A 147 9.79 4.45 1.45
C HIS A 147 9.97 3.34 0.38
N LEU A 148 11.21 3.00 0.04
CA LEU A 148 11.55 1.92 -0.88
C LEU A 148 11.81 0.58 -0.17
N LEU A 149 11.92 0.58 1.16
CA LEU A 149 12.21 -0.61 1.96
C LEU A 149 10.98 -1.02 2.76
N PHE A 150 10.39 -2.17 2.46
CA PHE A 150 9.08 -2.63 2.95
C PHE A 150 8.79 -2.39 4.46
N LEU A 151 9.71 -2.79 5.35
CA LEU A 151 9.57 -2.59 6.80
C LEU A 151 9.86 -1.15 7.24
N ALA A 152 10.83 -0.50 6.59
CA ALA A 152 11.21 0.86 6.90
C ALA A 152 10.20 1.90 6.36
N ASP A 153 9.42 1.50 5.36
CA ASP A 153 8.39 2.29 4.69
C ASP A 153 7.21 2.61 5.63
N VAL A 154 6.83 1.64 6.48
CA VAL A 154 5.85 1.85 7.56
C VAL A 154 6.42 2.83 8.60
N ILE A 155 7.64 2.59 9.07
CA ILE A 155 8.30 3.44 10.08
C ILE A 155 8.44 4.88 9.57
N ALA A 156 8.86 5.05 8.30
CA ALA A 156 8.97 6.35 7.67
C ALA A 156 7.63 7.07 7.55
N SER A 157 6.55 6.37 7.25
CA SER A 157 5.20 6.96 7.21
C SER A 157 4.76 7.49 8.58
N ILE A 158 5.05 6.76 9.66
CA ILE A 158 4.76 7.16 11.04
C ILE A 158 5.59 8.40 11.42
N ILE A 159 6.90 8.38 11.16
CA ILE A 159 7.80 9.50 11.45
C ILE A 159 7.37 10.76 10.69
N ALA A 160 7.02 10.62 9.40
CA ALA A 160 6.55 11.72 8.58
C ALA A 160 5.26 12.34 9.16
N PHE A 161 4.29 11.52 9.57
CA PHE A 161 3.07 11.99 10.21
C PHE A 161 3.34 12.74 11.52
N VAL A 162 4.15 12.18 12.42
CA VAL A 162 4.47 12.80 13.71
C VAL A 162 5.17 14.16 13.53
N ARG A 163 6.12 14.26 12.61
CA ARG A 163 6.84 15.52 12.34
C ARG A 163 5.93 16.60 11.76
N LEU A 164 5.05 16.24 10.82
CA LEU A 164 4.10 17.17 10.22
C LEU A 164 3.05 17.65 11.24
N ARG A 165 2.54 16.75 12.08
CA ARG A 165 1.59 17.09 13.15
C ARG A 165 2.21 18.03 14.20
N LYS A 166 3.47 17.81 14.57
CA LYS A 166 4.19 18.65 15.54
C LYS A 166 4.40 20.08 15.01
N ASN A 167 4.75 20.24 13.73
CA ASN A 167 4.94 21.56 13.13
C ASN A 167 3.62 22.32 12.94
N ARG A 168 2.51 21.64 12.61
CA ARG A 168 1.20 22.30 12.56
C ARG A 168 0.80 22.90 13.92
N LYS A 169 0.95 22.13 15.01
CA LYS A 169 0.67 22.63 16.37
C LYS A 169 1.54 23.81 16.80
N LYS A 170 2.72 23.97 16.20
CA LYS A 170 3.63 25.10 16.48
C LYS A 170 3.22 26.38 15.74
N ASN A 171 2.44 26.25 14.65
CA ASN A 171 2.05 27.35 13.77
C ASN A 171 0.55 27.72 13.89
N SER A 172 -0.19 27.15 14.86
CA SER A 172 -1.57 27.52 15.20
C SER A 172 -1.64 28.15 16.57
#